data_AF-A0ABD4EIJ1-F1
#
_entry.id   AF-A0ABD4EIJ1-F1
#
_cell.length_a   1.000
_cell.length_b   1.000
_cell.length_c   1.000
_cell.angle_alpha   90.00
_cell.angle_beta   90.00
_cell.angle_gamma   90.00
#
_symmetry.space_group_name_H-M   'P 1'
#
loop_
_entity.id
_entity.type
_entity.pdbx_description
1 polymer ?
#
loop_
_entity_poly.entity_id
_entity_poly.type
_entity_poly.pdbx_seq_one_letter_code
_entity_poly.pdbx_strand_id
1 'polypeptide(L)' 'MKFQVNDNETITECIQRMRSDGYIPIRRIEKPIFQKLADGSIEVLKQEVIFIGKKLNTD' A
#
# COMPACT_ATOMS: atom_id res chain seq x y z
N MET A 1 -6.39 10.46 -0.29
CA MET A 1 -5.03 10.22 0.27
C MET A 1 -4.54 8.85 -0.18
N LYS A 2 -3.22 8.64 -0.36
CA LYS A 2 -2.65 7.32 -0.66
C LYS A 2 -1.96 6.77 0.57
N PHE A 3 -2.15 5.49 0.85
CA PHE A 3 -1.53 4.78 1.96
C PHE A 3 -0.87 3.52 1.42
N GLN A 4 0.45 3.52 1.38
CA GLN A 4 1.22 2.33 1.07
C GLN A 4 1.32 1.47 2.34
N VAL A 5 1.18 0.15 2.16
CA VAL A 5 1.50 -0.82 3.20
C VAL A 5 3.02 -0.90 3.29
N ASN A 6 3.57 -0.61 4.46
CA ASN A 6 5.03 -0.64 4.67
C ASN A 6 5.54 -2.09 4.75
N ASP A 7 6.84 -2.31 4.50
CA ASP A 7 7.42 -3.67 4.49
C ASP A 7 7.29 -4.40 5.83
N ASN A 8 7.25 -3.66 6.94
CA ASN A 8 7.08 -4.19 8.30
C ASN A 8 5.64 -4.00 8.84
N GLU A 9 4.67 -3.79 7.95
CA GLU A 9 3.29 -3.52 8.31
C GLU A 9 2.36 -4.52 7.60
N THR A 10 1.39 -5.07 8.33
CA THR A 10 0.32 -5.86 7.75
C THR A 10 -0.73 -4.97 7.09
N ILE A 11 -1.53 -5.54 6.18
CA ILE A 11 -2.67 -4.82 5.58
C ILE A 11 -3.61 -4.26 6.66
N THR A 12 -3.84 -5.04 7.72
CA THR A 12 -4.73 -4.64 8.83
C THR A 12 -4.17 -3.42 9.58
N GLU A 13 -2.88 -3.42 9.89
CA GLU A 13 -2.20 -2.29 10.55
C GLU A 13 -2.23 -1.04 9.66
N CYS A 14 -2.03 -1.19 8.35
CA CYS A 14 -2.16 -0.08 7.40
C CYS A 14 -3.57 0.51 7.42
N ILE A 15 -4.61 -0.32 7.42
CA ILE A 15 -6.01 0.14 7.50
C ILE A 15 -6.30 0.81 8.86
N GLN A 16 -5.72 0.32 9.96
CA GLN A 16 -5.83 0.96 11.27
C GLN A 16 -5.18 2.34 11.26
N ARG A 17 -3.98 2.48 10.71
CA ARG A 17 -3.31 3.77 10.52
C ARG A 17 -4.14 4.73 9.68
N MET A 18 -4.73 4.25 8.57
CA MET A 18 -5.66 5.06 7.78
C MET A 18 -6.81 5.62 8.63
N ARG A 19 -7.43 4.78 9.47
CA ARG A 19 -8.53 5.19 10.35
C ARG A 19 -8.09 6.21 11.39
N SER A 20 -6.95 5.99 12.03
CA SER A 20 -6.35 6.95 12.98
C SER A 20 -6.07 8.30 12.34
N ASP A 21 -5.69 8.31 11.06
CA ASP A 21 -5.47 9.52 10.26
C ASP A 21 -6.78 10.14 9.72
N GLY A 22 -7.94 9.56 10.06
CA GLY A 22 -9.25 10.05 9.64
C GLY A 22 -9.66 9.66 8.22
N TYR A 23 -9.16 8.53 7.70
CA TYR A 23 -9.47 8.00 6.37
C TYR A 23 -10.03 6.58 6.41
N ILE A 24 -10.90 6.27 5.45
CA ILE A 24 -11.34 4.91 5.15
C ILE A 24 -10.86 4.48 3.75
N PRO A 25 -10.44 3.22 3.56
CA PRO A 25 -10.04 2.74 2.25
C PRO A 25 -11.26 2.64 1.33
N ILE A 26 -11.16 3.21 0.13
CA ILE A 26 -12.18 3.13 -0.92
C ILE A 26 -11.69 2.43 -2.18
N ARG A 27 -10.37 2.23 -2.30
CA ARG A 27 -9.76 1.47 -3.41
C ARG A 27 -8.44 0.86 -2.96
N ARG A 28 -8.12 -0.34 -3.46
CA ARG A 28 -6.81 -0.98 -3.33
C ARG A 28 -6.16 -1.07 -4.72
N ILE A 29 -4.87 -0.79 -4.79
CA ILE A 29 -4.05 -0.90 -5.99
C ILE A 29 -2.88 -1.81 -5.64
N GLU A 30 -2.59 -2.78 -6.50
CA GLU A 30 -1.44 -3.64 -6.36
C GLU A 30 -0.57 -3.53 -7.60
N LYS A 31 0.74 -3.39 -7.40
CA LYS A 31 1.71 -3.29 -8.49
C LYS A 31 2.91 -4.20 -8.21
N PRO A 32 3.35 -5.00 -9.20
CA PRO A 32 4.63 -5.69 -9.09
C PRO A 32 5.77 -4.67 -9.13
N ILE A 33 6.70 -4.82 -8.20
CA ILE A 33 8.00 -4.16 -8.21
C ILE A 33 9.00 -5.16 -8.77
N PHE A 34 9.71 -4.76 -9.81
CA PHE A 34 10.71 -5.58 -10.47
C PHE A 34 12.10 -5.20 -10.01
N GLN A 35 13.02 -6.17 -9.99
CA GLN A 35 14.44 -5.91 -9.78
C GLN A 35 15.28 -6.57 -10.86
N LYS A 36 16.44 -5.96 -11.14
CA LYS A 36 17.44 -6.51 -12.06
C LYS A 36 18.48 -7.29 -11.26
N LEU A 37 18.74 -8.52 -11.69
CA LEU A 37 19.76 -9.39 -11.10
C LEU A 37 21.15 -9.10 -11.68
N ALA A 38 22.18 -9.63 -11.02
CA ALA A 38 23.57 -9.45 -11.44
C ALA A 38 23.86 -10.01 -12.84
N ASP A 39 23.14 -11.06 -13.25
CA ASP A 39 23.22 -11.65 -14.60
C ASP A 39 22.47 -10.86 -15.67
N GLY A 40 21.79 -9.78 -15.29
CA GLY A 40 21.03 -8.92 -16.18
C GLY A 40 19.57 -9.31 -16.40
N SER A 41 19.12 -10.44 -15.85
CA SER A 41 17.72 -10.84 -15.87
C SER A 41 16.84 -9.96 -14.96
N ILE A 42 15.53 -9.97 -15.19
CA ILE A 42 14.53 -9.20 -14.43
C ILE A 42 13.58 -10.18 -13.75
N GLU A 43 13.37 -10.00 -12.46
CA GLU A 43 12.39 -10.76 -11.67
C GLU A 43 11.43 -9.83 -10.91
N VAL A 44 10.33 -10.41 -10.42
CA VAL A 44 9.41 -9.71 -9.51
C VAL A 44 9.99 -9.77 -8.10
N LEU A 45 10.39 -8.62 -7.56
CA LEU A 45 10.90 -8.50 -6.19
C LEU A 45 9.77 -8.64 -5.17
N LYS A 46 8.71 -7.85 -5.32
CA LYS A 46 7.56 -7.85 -4.41
C LYS A 46 6.33 -7.24 -5.05
N GLN A 47 5.19 -7.38 -4.39
CA GLN A 47 3.99 -6.62 -4.74
C GLN A 47 3.83 -5.44 -3.78
N GLU A 48 3.81 -4.23 -4.34
CA GLU A 48 3.45 -3.04 -3.60
C GLU A 48 1.93 -2.95 -3.50
N VAL A 49 1.42 -2.74 -2.28
CA VAL A 49 0.00 -2.55 -2.00
C VAL A 49 -0.25 -1.11 -1.57
N ILE A 50 -1.16 -0.42 -2.26
CA ILE A 50 -1.54 0.97 -1.98
C ILE A 50 -3.06 1.06 -1.83
N PHE A 51 -3.51 1.60 -0.70
CA PHE A 51 -4.90 2.00 -0.52
C PHE A 51 -5.12 3.47 -0.87
N ILE A 52 -6.26 3.76 -1.48
CA ILE A 52 -6.77 5.12 -1.65
C ILE A 52 -7.78 5.37 -0.52
N GLY A 53 -7.45 6.33 0.35
CA GLY A 53 -8.29 6.76 1.46
C GLY A 53 -9.22 7.93 1.08
N LYS A 54 -10.50 7.80 1.43
CA LYS A 54 -11.48 8.89 1.50
C LYS A 54 -11.51 9.42 2.93
N LYS A 55 -11.51 10.75 3.10
CA LYS A 55 -11.59 11.37 4.43
C LYS A 55 -12.96 11.04 5.06
N LEU A 56 -12.95 10.69 6.33
CA LEU A 56 -14.16 10.64 7.15
C LEU A 56 -14.61 12.09 7.34
N ASN A 57 -15.70 12.46 6.70
CA ASN A 57 -16.40 13.67 7.08
C ASN A 57 -17.20 13.32 8.33
N THR A 58 -16.83 13.92 9.46
CA THR A 58 -17.69 13.97 10.62
C THR A 58 -18.65 15.12 10.35
N ASP A 59 -19.86 14.80 9.90
CA ASP A 59 -20.99 15.73 9.96
C ASP A 59 -21.46 15.86 11.41
#